data_AF-B7TVY5-F1
#
_entry.id   AF-B7TVY5-F1
#
_cell.length_a   1.000
_cell.length_b   1.000
_cell.length_c   1.000
_cell.angle_alpha   90.00
_cell.angle_beta   90.00
_cell.angle_gamma   90.00
#
_symmetry.space_group_name_H-M   'P 1'
#
loop_
_entity.id
_entity.type
_entity.pdbx_description
1 polymer ?
#
loop_
_entity_poly.entity_id
_entity_poly.type
_entity_poly.pdbx_seq_one_letter_code
_entity_poly.pdbx_strand_id
1 'polypeptide(L)'
;NSEDPELPQAPLERIIDLRSFMNEVGLSDTPIIMAGGVWHLKDWENWFDNPQIGPIAFQFGTRPLLTKESSISAEWKKKLLTLEEGDVFLNKFSPTGFYSSAVRNNFIRELQERNSHQIKFSENVSEEFDSEFAIGSRGRKIYLTSKDKEMANRWTETGYKEAMR
;
A
#
# COMPACT_ATOMS: atom_id res chain seq x y z
N ASN A 1 -8.70 3.14 14.52
CA ASN A 1 -8.12 2.67 13.25
C ASN A 1 -6.64 2.43 13.44
N SER A 2 -6.30 1.29 14.03
CA SER A 2 -4.92 0.82 14.25
C SER A 2 -4.72 -0.54 13.58
N GLU A 3 -5.49 -0.82 12.53
CA GLU A 3 -5.51 -2.12 11.88
C GLU A 3 -4.27 -2.34 11.06
N ASP A 4 -3.82 -3.59 11.08
CA ASP A 4 -2.76 -4.05 10.22
C ASP A 4 -3.30 -4.10 8.77
N PRO A 5 -2.77 -3.27 7.85
CA PRO A 5 -3.22 -3.28 6.47
C PRO A 5 -2.91 -4.59 5.72
N GLU A 6 -2.03 -5.44 6.26
CA GLU A 6 -1.72 -6.75 5.70
C GLU A 6 -2.71 -7.83 6.14
N LEU A 7 -3.56 -7.54 7.14
CA LEU A 7 -4.57 -8.46 7.68
C LEU A 7 -5.97 -7.80 7.68
N PRO A 8 -6.59 -7.64 6.50
CA PRO A 8 -7.90 -7.01 6.39
C PRO A 8 -8.97 -7.84 7.13
N GLN A 9 -9.82 -7.14 7.89
CA GLN A 9 -10.92 -7.75 8.63
C GLN A 9 -12.25 -7.53 7.89
N ALA A 10 -13.19 -8.46 8.10
CA ALA A 10 -14.54 -8.29 7.59
C ALA A 10 -15.21 -7.05 8.22
N PRO A 11 -15.96 -6.25 7.44
CA PRO A 11 -16.45 -4.94 7.91
C PRO A 11 -17.72 -5.00 8.76
N LEU A 12 -18.45 -6.13 8.79
CA LEU A 12 -19.79 -6.21 9.39
C LEU A 12 -19.83 -5.80 10.86
N GLU A 13 -19.03 -6.45 11.71
CA GLU A 13 -19.02 -6.18 13.15
C GLU A 13 -18.70 -4.71 13.45
N ARG A 14 -17.75 -4.13 12.71
CA ARG A 14 -17.39 -2.71 12.84
C ARG A 14 -18.55 -1.77 12.52
N ILE A 15 -19.36 -2.13 11.52
CA ILE A 15 -20.53 -1.33 11.13
C ILE A 15 -21.62 -1.44 12.20
N ILE A 16 -21.80 -2.62 12.80
CA ILE A 16 -22.73 -2.82 13.92
C ILE A 16 -22.30 -1.99 15.14
N ASP A 17 -21.02 -2.06 15.51
CA ASP A 17 -20.46 -1.26 16.62
C ASP A 17 -20.61 0.25 16.37
N LEU A 18 -20.30 0.69 15.14
CA LEU A 18 -20.48 2.08 14.73
C LEU A 18 -21.94 2.50 14.81
N ARG A 19 -22.88 1.67 14.33
CA ARG A 19 -24.31 1.95 14.38
C ARG A 19 -24.79 2.03 15.84
N SER A 20 -24.35 1.13 16.72
CA SER A 20 -24.68 1.18 18.14
C SER A 20 -24.30 2.52 18.75
N PHE A 21 -23.05 2.95 18.55
CA PHE A 21 -22.58 4.25 19.03
C PHE A 21 -23.35 5.42 18.42
N MET A 22 -23.61 5.40 17.11
CA MET A 22 -24.40 6.44 16.43
C MET A 22 -25.80 6.56 17.04
N ASN A 23 -26.45 5.46 17.39
CA ASN A 23 -27.76 5.47 18.03
C ASN A 23 -27.70 6.13 19.42
N GLU A 24 -26.68 5.84 20.23
CA GLU A 24 -26.49 6.42 21.56
C GLU A 24 -26.37 7.95 21.53
N VAL A 25 -25.78 8.51 20.46
CA VAL A 25 -25.60 9.96 20.28
C VAL A 25 -26.68 10.62 19.43
N GLY A 26 -27.78 9.92 19.13
CA GLY A 26 -28.95 10.47 18.42
C GLY A 26 -28.79 10.56 16.90
N LEU A 27 -27.89 9.79 16.30
CA LEU A 27 -27.65 9.74 14.84
C LEU A 27 -28.28 8.49 14.18
N SER A 28 -29.39 7.98 14.74
CA SER A 28 -30.05 6.76 14.27
C SER A 28 -30.45 6.79 12.79
N ASP A 29 -30.90 7.95 12.31
CA ASP A 29 -31.37 8.11 10.93
C ASP A 29 -30.24 8.51 9.96
N THR A 30 -29.03 8.76 10.46
CA THR A 30 -27.88 9.13 9.62
C THR A 30 -27.36 7.90 8.88
N PRO A 31 -27.30 7.92 7.54
CA PRO A 31 -26.77 6.79 6.78
C PRO A 31 -25.27 6.61 6.98
N ILE A 32 -24.84 5.35 7.09
CA ILE A 32 -23.43 4.98 6.97
C ILE A 32 -23.11 4.78 5.48
N ILE A 33 -21.97 5.29 5.00
CA ILE A 33 -21.51 5.08 3.63
C ILE A 33 -20.41 4.02 3.65
N MET A 34 -20.71 2.81 3.18
CA MET A 34 -19.72 1.75 3.01
C MET A 34 -18.93 1.98 1.71
N ALA A 35 -17.60 2.05 1.83
CA ALA A 35 -16.67 2.25 0.73
C ALA A 35 -15.45 1.33 0.86
N GLY A 36 -14.91 0.90 -0.28
CA GLY A 36 -13.79 -0.04 -0.36
C GLY A 36 -14.25 -1.48 -0.58
N GLY A 37 -13.72 -2.15 -1.59
CA GLY A 37 -14.11 -3.53 -1.93
C GLY A 37 -15.52 -3.70 -2.54
N VAL A 38 -16.35 -2.64 -2.59
CA VAL A 38 -17.70 -2.71 -3.15
C VAL A 38 -17.65 -2.87 -4.68
N TRP A 39 -17.94 -4.07 -5.17
CA TRP A 39 -18.04 -4.37 -6.60
C TRP A 39 -19.46 -4.65 -7.06
N HIS A 40 -20.20 -5.50 -6.34
CA HIS A 40 -21.59 -5.83 -6.65
C HIS A 40 -22.45 -5.83 -5.38
N LEU A 41 -23.65 -5.21 -5.41
CA LEU A 41 -24.50 -5.09 -4.22
C LEU A 41 -25.00 -6.44 -3.67
N LYS A 42 -25.17 -7.45 -4.54
CA LYS A 42 -25.47 -8.84 -4.11
C LYS A 42 -24.50 -9.39 -3.07
N ASP A 43 -23.24 -8.95 -3.08
CA ASP A 43 -22.23 -9.43 -2.12
C ASP A 43 -22.48 -8.87 -0.70
N TRP A 44 -23.43 -7.95 -0.58
CA TRP A 44 -23.86 -7.26 0.64
C TRP A 44 -25.35 -7.48 0.93
N GLU A 45 -25.98 -8.50 0.34
CA GLU A 45 -27.43 -8.70 0.42
C GLU A 45 -27.94 -8.79 1.88
N ASN A 46 -27.16 -9.44 2.74
CA ASN A 46 -27.44 -9.58 4.17
C ASN A 46 -27.35 -8.26 4.97
N TRP A 47 -26.96 -7.16 4.34
CA TRP A 47 -26.89 -5.84 4.98
C TRP A 47 -28.16 -5.01 4.76
N PHE A 48 -28.91 -5.30 3.70
CA PHE A 48 -30.17 -4.61 3.44
C PHE A 48 -31.21 -4.99 4.50
N ASP A 49 -31.98 -3.99 4.92
CA ASP A 49 -33.02 -4.12 5.94
C ASP A 49 -32.55 -4.75 7.27
N ASN A 50 -31.24 -4.70 7.54
CA ASN A 50 -30.66 -5.22 8.77
C ASN A 50 -30.78 -4.18 9.89
N PRO A 51 -31.56 -4.43 10.97
CA PRO A 51 -31.78 -3.45 12.03
C PRO A 51 -30.51 -3.13 12.83
N GLN A 52 -29.51 -4.00 12.83
CA GLN A 52 -28.22 -3.75 13.49
C GLN A 52 -27.33 -2.80 12.69
N ILE A 53 -27.61 -2.62 11.39
CA ILE A 53 -26.87 -1.73 10.48
C ILE A 53 -27.61 -0.41 10.27
N GLY A 54 -28.95 -0.46 10.22
CA GLY A 54 -29.79 0.71 9.97
C GLY A 54 -29.60 1.28 8.56
N PRO A 55 -29.83 2.59 8.35
CA PRO A 55 -29.67 3.22 7.05
C PRO A 55 -28.22 3.10 6.53
N ILE A 56 -28.07 2.60 5.31
CA ILE A 56 -26.76 2.38 4.68
C ILE A 56 -26.77 2.71 3.18
N ALA A 57 -25.66 3.26 2.71
CA ALA A 57 -25.37 3.51 1.30
C ALA A 57 -24.00 2.93 0.91
N PHE A 58 -23.79 2.73 -0.38
CA PHE A 58 -22.56 2.12 -0.90
C PHE A 58 -21.89 3.03 -1.92
N GLN A 59 -20.58 3.22 -1.78
CA GLN A 59 -19.77 3.97 -2.73
C GLN A 59 -18.96 3.03 -3.62
N PHE A 60 -19.12 3.18 -4.94
CA PHE A 60 -18.34 2.47 -5.93
C PHE A 60 -17.15 3.33 -6.39
N GLY A 61 -15.93 2.85 -6.18
CA GLY A 61 -14.70 3.52 -6.61
C GLY A 61 -14.13 2.93 -7.91
N THR A 62 -13.63 1.71 -7.85
CA THR A 62 -12.92 1.06 -8.98
C THR A 62 -13.86 0.65 -10.12
N ARG A 63 -15.08 0.18 -9.82
CA ARG A 63 -16.01 -0.32 -10.84
C ARG A 63 -16.41 0.73 -11.88
N PRO A 64 -16.76 1.98 -11.52
CA PRO A 64 -17.08 3.03 -12.49
C PRO A 64 -15.92 3.40 -13.43
N LEU A 65 -14.68 3.02 -13.12
CA LEU A 65 -13.56 3.22 -14.04
C LEU A 65 -13.73 2.45 -15.36
N LEU A 66 -14.56 1.40 -15.37
CA LEU A 66 -14.82 0.59 -16.55
C LEU A 66 -15.94 1.13 -17.45
N THR A 67 -16.60 2.23 -17.09
CA THR A 67 -17.68 2.78 -17.92
C THR A 67 -17.14 3.46 -19.19
N LYS A 68 -18.06 3.84 -20.10
CA LYS A 68 -17.69 4.54 -21.35
C LYS A 68 -17.16 5.95 -21.07
N GLU A 69 -17.69 6.59 -20.04
CA GLU A 69 -17.42 7.97 -19.65
C GLU A 69 -16.08 8.14 -18.94
N SER A 70 -15.56 7.06 -18.32
CA SER A 70 -14.27 7.12 -17.63
C SER A 70 -13.13 7.39 -18.60
N SER A 71 -12.31 8.40 -18.27
CA SER A 71 -11.18 8.90 -19.07
C SER A 71 -9.90 8.07 -18.95
N ILE A 72 -9.90 7.00 -18.14
CA ILE A 72 -8.73 6.12 -18.04
C ILE A 72 -8.45 5.43 -19.38
N SER A 73 -7.18 5.07 -19.61
CA SER A 73 -6.78 4.42 -20.85
C SER A 73 -7.47 3.07 -21.07
N ALA A 74 -7.60 2.66 -22.33
CA ALA A 74 -8.17 1.37 -22.68
C ALA A 74 -7.34 0.21 -22.12
N GLU A 75 -6.02 0.36 -22.08
CA GLU A 75 -5.08 -0.57 -21.48
C GLU A 75 -5.36 -0.72 -19.98
N TRP A 76 -5.65 0.38 -19.28
CA TRP A 76 -5.98 0.34 -17.86
C TRP A 76 -7.33 -0.35 -17.62
N LYS A 77 -8.36 -0.06 -18.43
CA LYS A 77 -9.65 -0.78 -18.37
C LYS A 77 -9.45 -2.29 -18.55
N LYS A 78 -8.63 -2.69 -19.52
CA LYS A 78 -8.30 -4.12 -19.75
C LYS A 78 -7.56 -4.72 -18.55
N LYS A 79 -6.53 -4.04 -18.01
CA LYS A 79 -5.76 -4.55 -16.87
C LYS A 79 -6.62 -4.73 -15.62
N LEU A 80 -7.56 -3.82 -15.34
CA LEU A 80 -8.48 -3.93 -14.20
C LEU A 80 -9.35 -5.21 -14.26
N LEU A 81 -9.62 -5.75 -15.45
CA LEU A 81 -10.40 -6.98 -15.63
C LEU A 81 -9.58 -8.26 -15.46
N THR A 82 -8.26 -8.16 -15.34
CA THR A 82 -7.33 -9.30 -15.24
C THR A 82 -6.51 -9.26 -13.96
N LEU A 83 -6.91 -8.46 -12.97
CA LEU A 83 -6.23 -8.42 -11.67
C LEU A 83 -6.62 -9.64 -10.85
N GLU A 84 -5.63 -10.22 -10.19
CA GLU A 84 -5.81 -11.34 -9.27
C GLU A 84 -5.56 -10.91 -7.82
N GLU A 85 -5.91 -11.78 -6.87
CA GLU A 85 -5.54 -11.57 -5.48
C GLU A 85 -4.01 -11.44 -5.34
N GLY A 86 -3.55 -10.42 -4.60
CA GLY A 86 -2.13 -10.10 -4.47
C GLY A 86 -1.58 -9.11 -5.51
N ASP A 87 -2.29 -8.83 -6.61
CA ASP A 87 -1.89 -7.81 -7.59
C ASP A 87 -2.03 -6.38 -7.06
N VAL A 88 -2.83 -6.16 -6.02
CA VAL A 88 -3.03 -4.86 -5.38
C VAL A 88 -2.38 -4.86 -4.01
N PHE A 89 -1.71 -3.76 -3.67
CA PHE A 89 -1.01 -3.61 -2.39
C PHE A 89 -1.13 -2.18 -1.87
N LEU A 90 -0.79 -1.99 -0.58
CA LEU A 90 -0.72 -0.65 0.01
C LEU A 90 0.62 0.01 -0.33
N ASN A 91 0.56 1.02 -1.19
CA ASN A 91 1.69 1.79 -1.68
C ASN A 91 2.13 2.88 -0.70
N LYS A 92 3.42 2.85 -0.35
CA LYS A 92 4.09 3.87 0.48
C LYS A 92 4.83 4.92 -0.34
N PHE A 93 5.01 4.70 -1.64
CA PHE A 93 5.73 5.58 -2.56
C PHE A 93 4.83 6.64 -3.20
N SER A 94 3.67 6.92 -2.58
CA SER A 94 2.77 7.96 -3.10
C SER A 94 3.44 9.32 -3.02
N PRO A 95 3.39 10.13 -4.09
CA PRO A 95 3.92 11.50 -4.06
C PRO A 95 3.18 12.40 -3.06
N THR A 96 1.98 12.00 -2.61
CA THR A 96 1.20 12.75 -1.62
C THR A 96 1.61 12.47 -0.17
N GLY A 97 2.49 11.50 0.08
CA GLY A 97 2.86 11.06 1.43
C GLY A 97 1.81 10.22 2.16
N PHE A 98 0.64 9.99 1.54
CA PHE A 98 -0.41 9.12 2.08
C PHE A 98 -0.36 7.73 1.48
N TYR A 99 -0.76 6.73 2.28
CA TYR A 99 -0.96 5.38 1.77
C TYR A 99 -2.03 5.35 0.69
N SER A 100 -1.79 4.58 -0.37
CA SER A 100 -2.73 4.40 -1.48
C SER A 100 -2.74 2.96 -1.94
N SER A 101 -3.87 2.42 -2.37
CA SER A 101 -3.88 1.12 -3.03
C SER A 101 -3.32 1.28 -4.45
N ALA A 102 -2.37 0.44 -4.83
CA ALA A 102 -1.77 0.47 -6.16
C ALA A 102 -1.70 -0.94 -6.77
N VAL A 103 -1.85 -1.00 -8.10
CA VAL A 103 -1.61 -2.23 -8.86
C VAL A 103 -0.10 -2.43 -9.01
N ARG A 104 0.37 -3.64 -8.73
CA ARG A 104 1.76 -4.05 -8.95
C ARG A 104 2.10 -3.92 -10.43
N ASN A 105 3.19 -3.24 -10.70
CA ASN A 105 3.76 -3.08 -12.03
C ASN A 105 5.28 -2.97 -11.91
N ASN A 106 5.98 -2.98 -13.06
CA ASN A 106 7.44 -2.95 -13.08
C ASN A 106 8.02 -1.69 -12.40
N PHE A 107 7.41 -0.53 -12.64
CA PHE A 107 7.86 0.73 -12.06
C PHE A 107 7.78 0.73 -10.52
N ILE A 108 6.65 0.28 -9.97
CA ILE A 108 6.46 0.16 -8.53
C ILE A 108 7.40 -0.88 -7.92
N ARG A 109 7.61 -2.00 -8.61
CA ARG A 109 8.55 -3.03 -8.17
C ARG A 109 9.97 -2.48 -8.11
N GLU A 110 10.39 -1.71 -9.10
CA GLU A 110 11.68 -1.01 -9.08
C GLU A 110 11.79 -0.05 -7.88
N LEU A 111 10.73 0.69 -7.55
CA LEU A 111 10.72 1.54 -6.34
C LEU A 111 10.86 0.72 -5.05
N GLN A 112 10.19 -0.43 -4.96
CA GLN A 112 10.31 -1.36 -3.83
C GLN A 112 11.73 -1.93 -3.71
N GLU A 113 12.31 -2.39 -4.82
CA GLU A 113 13.67 -2.91 -4.88
C GLU A 113 14.70 -1.84 -4.48
N ARG A 114 14.53 -0.61 -4.97
CA ARG A 114 15.39 0.51 -4.58
C ARG A 114 15.27 0.81 -3.10
N ASN A 115 14.09 0.71 -2.51
CA ASN A 115 13.92 0.87 -1.05
C ASN A 115 14.60 -0.26 -0.27
N SER A 116 14.49 -1.52 -0.71
CA SER A 116 15.13 -2.66 -0.05
C SER A 116 16.65 -2.65 -0.13
N HIS A 117 17.22 -1.94 -1.10
CA HIS A 117 18.67 -1.78 -1.27
C HIS A 117 19.22 -0.51 -0.59
N GLN A 118 18.43 0.17 0.25
CA GLN A 118 18.91 1.31 1.03
C GLN A 118 19.52 0.84 2.35
N ILE A 119 20.73 1.33 2.63
CA ILE A 119 21.44 1.13 3.90
C ILE A 119 21.91 2.47 4.42
N LYS A 120 21.97 2.60 5.75
CA LYS A 120 22.60 3.76 6.38
C LYS A 120 24.11 3.67 6.19
N PHE A 121 24.76 4.81 6.06
CA PHE A 121 26.21 4.90 6.00
C PHE A 121 26.71 6.15 6.74
N SER A 122 27.99 6.13 7.09
CA SER A 122 28.70 7.29 7.62
C SER A 122 29.90 7.62 6.73
N GLU A 123 30.26 8.91 6.67
CA GLU A 123 31.50 9.35 6.03
C GLU A 123 32.71 9.19 6.96
N ASN A 124 32.48 9.06 8.27
CA ASN A 124 33.50 8.89 9.30
C ASN A 124 33.34 7.56 10.03
N VAL A 125 34.45 6.98 10.49
CA VAL A 125 34.44 5.76 11.30
C VAL A 125 33.81 6.04 12.67
N SER A 126 32.99 5.12 13.16
CA SER A 126 32.45 5.10 14.52
C SER A 126 32.34 3.66 15.04
N GLU A 127 31.90 3.48 16.29
CA GLU A 127 31.66 2.15 16.84
C GLU A 127 30.57 1.37 16.08
N GLU A 128 29.57 2.07 15.54
CA GLU A 128 28.49 1.46 14.75
C GLU A 128 28.88 1.28 13.27
N PHE A 129 29.62 2.25 12.73
CA PHE A 129 30.05 2.30 11.33
C PHE A 129 31.57 2.11 11.25
N ASP A 130 32.02 0.86 11.43
CA ASP A 130 33.44 0.48 11.49
C ASP A 130 33.97 -0.12 10.18
N SER A 131 33.06 -0.47 9.27
CA SER A 131 33.37 -1.31 8.12
C SER A 131 33.52 -0.50 6.85
N GLU A 132 34.75 -0.27 6.40
CA GLU A 132 35.06 0.48 5.18
C GLU A 132 34.46 -0.21 3.93
N PHE A 133 33.79 0.58 3.08
CA PHE A 133 33.24 0.17 1.79
C PHE A 133 33.55 1.24 0.74
N ALA A 134 34.02 0.84 -0.44
CA ALA A 134 34.35 1.75 -1.53
C ALA A 134 33.20 1.82 -2.53
N ILE A 135 32.70 3.02 -2.82
CA ILE A 135 31.54 3.24 -3.69
C ILE A 135 31.87 4.09 -4.92
N GLY A 136 31.28 3.72 -6.06
CA GLY A 136 31.40 4.41 -7.33
C GLY A 136 32.76 4.24 -8.02
N SER A 137 32.86 4.74 -9.25
CA SER A 137 34.07 4.59 -10.09
C SER A 137 35.33 5.24 -9.51
N ARG A 138 35.17 6.21 -8.60
CA ARG A 138 36.28 6.90 -7.92
C ARG A 138 36.66 6.26 -6.58
N GLY A 139 35.97 5.19 -6.16
CA GLY A 139 36.27 4.49 -4.91
C GLY A 139 36.11 5.37 -3.67
N ARG A 140 35.06 6.21 -3.61
CA ARG A 140 34.79 7.03 -2.41
C ARG A 140 34.60 6.08 -1.23
N LYS A 141 35.33 6.32 -0.14
CA LYS A 141 35.21 5.52 1.08
C LYS A 141 34.02 5.98 1.91
N ILE A 142 33.19 5.03 2.32
CA ILE A 142 32.13 5.19 3.30
C ILE A 142 32.26 4.07 4.34
N TYR A 143 31.62 4.24 5.48
CA TYR A 143 31.61 3.26 6.56
C TYR A 143 30.18 2.74 6.76
N LEU A 144 30.06 1.42 6.81
CA LEU A 144 28.82 0.69 7.00
C LEU A 144 28.87 -0.08 8.32
N THR A 145 27.74 -0.60 8.77
CA THR A 145 27.76 -1.68 9.76
C THR A 145 28.36 -2.95 9.11
N SER A 146 28.95 -3.84 9.91
CA SER A 146 29.46 -5.12 9.39
C SER A 146 28.42 -5.91 8.59
N LYS A 147 27.17 -5.94 9.09
CA LYS A 147 26.03 -6.60 8.43
C LYS A 147 25.67 -5.95 7.09
N ASP A 148 25.64 -4.62 7.03
CA ASP A 148 25.29 -3.91 5.80
C ASP A 148 26.39 -4.01 4.75
N LYS A 149 27.66 -4.11 5.15
CA LYS A 149 28.77 -4.39 4.22
C LYS A 149 28.64 -5.75 3.54
N GLU A 150 28.23 -6.79 4.25
CA GLU A 150 27.97 -8.12 3.66
C GLU A 150 26.81 -8.06 2.66
N MET A 151 25.77 -7.26 2.93
CA MET A 151 24.67 -7.05 1.98
C MET A 151 25.14 -6.27 0.75
N ALA A 152 25.87 -5.17 0.94
CA ALA A 152 26.40 -4.34 -0.14
C ALA A 152 27.35 -5.10 -1.07
N ASN A 153 28.21 -5.97 -0.52
CA ASN A 153 29.07 -6.85 -1.32
C ASN A 153 28.25 -7.80 -2.19
N ARG A 154 27.24 -8.47 -1.62
CA ARG A 154 26.34 -9.36 -2.38
C ARG A 154 25.60 -8.61 -3.49
N TRP A 155 25.13 -7.39 -3.24
CA TRP A 155 24.48 -6.56 -4.26
C TRP A 155 25.45 -6.16 -5.38
N THR A 156 26.70 -5.86 -5.05
CA THR A 156 27.74 -5.53 -6.03
C THR A 156 28.04 -6.72 -6.94
N GLU A 157 28.09 -7.93 -6.38
CA GLU A 157 28.26 -9.19 -7.12
C GLU A 157 27.09 -9.50 -8.05
N THR A 158 25.86 -9.16 -7.66
CA THR A 158 24.66 -9.34 -8.49
C THR A 158 24.43 -8.22 -9.51
N GLY A 159 25.28 -7.19 -9.53
CA GLY A 159 25.31 -6.16 -10.57
C GLY A 159 24.87 -4.76 -10.15
N TYR A 160 24.45 -4.57 -8.88
CA TYR A 160 24.10 -3.25 -8.34
C TYR A 160 25.37 -2.47 -7.94
N LYS A 161 26.08 -1.94 -8.95
CA LYS A 161 27.39 -1.27 -8.77
C LYS A 161 27.31 0.26 -8.63
N GLU A 162 26.16 0.84 -8.92
CA GLU A 162 25.96 2.29 -8.85
C GLU A 162 25.26 2.70 -7.56
N ALA A 163 25.79 3.73 -6.91
CA ALA A 163 25.15 4.34 -5.76
C ALA A 163 23.83 4.99 -6.18
N MET A 164 22.76 4.67 -5.46
CA MET A 164 21.49 5.40 -5.61
C MET A 164 21.70 6.85 -5.13
N ARG A 165 21.22 7.80 -5.95
CA ARG A 165 21.18 9.22 -5.64
C ARG A 165 19.79 9.62 -5.18
#